data_AF-A0A0F9S1E0-F1
#
_entry.id   AF-A0A0F9S1E0-F1
#
_cell.length_a   1.000
_cell.length_b   1.000
_cell.length_c   1.000
_cell.angle_alpha   90.00
_cell.angle_beta   90.00
_cell.angle_gamma   90.00
#
_symmetry.space_group_name_H-M   'P 1'
#
loop_
_entity.id
_entity.type
_entity.pdbx_description
1 polymer ?
#
loop_
_entity_poly.entity_id
_entity_poly.type
_entity_poly.pdbx_seq_one_letter_code
_entity_poly.pdbx_strand_id
1 'polypeptide(L)'
;MNELEEQIKVVAVARRNAEGAIAYKKTLHDEWETKHAEFLSSVASKSQVVAEAEAKLRELTLQAYTETGNKAPAKGVGIREVTKLEYDAVTAIGWALEHKIMLKLDVSTFEKYAKQNPIAFVTISQEPQATIATNLEVE
;
A
#
# COMPACT_ATOMS: atom_id res chain seq x y z
N MET A 1 -7.24 -24.70 53.43
CA MET A 1 -6.39 -24.12 52.38
C MET A 1 -7.19 -22.96 51.81
N ASN A 2 -6.62 -21.75 51.75
CA ASN A 2 -7.39 -20.54 51.40
C ASN A 2 -7.74 -20.58 49.90
N GLU A 3 -8.95 -20.14 49.53
CA GLU A 3 -9.43 -20.12 48.13
C GLU A 3 -8.44 -19.43 47.18
N LEU A 4 -7.73 -18.41 47.68
CA LEU A 4 -6.64 -17.74 46.98
C LEU A 4 -5.48 -18.68 46.61
N GLU A 5 -5.07 -19.56 47.52
CA GLU A 5 -3.95 -20.51 47.29
C GLU A 5 -4.33 -21.57 46.26
N GLU A 6 -5.59 -21.98 46.24
CA GLU A 6 -6.13 -22.93 45.26
C GLU A 6 -6.18 -22.28 43.86
N GLN A 7 -6.67 -21.05 43.76
CA GLN A 7 -6.71 -20.32 42.50
C GLN A 7 -5.31 -20.03 41.94
N ILE A 8 -4.31 -19.75 42.80
CA ILE A 8 -2.91 -19.59 42.35
C ILE A 8 -2.40 -20.87 41.69
N LYS A 9 -2.71 -22.05 42.25
CA LYS A 9 -2.32 -23.35 41.65
C LYS A 9 -3.00 -23.57 40.30
N VAL A 10 -4.29 -23.24 40.19
CA VAL A 10 -5.04 -23.33 38.93
C VAL A 10 -4.40 -22.45 37.86
N VAL A 11 -4.10 -21.18 38.19
CA VAL A 11 -3.46 -20.24 37.25
C VAL A 11 -2.05 -20.71 36.87
N ALA A 12 -1.27 -21.25 37.81
CA ALA A 12 0.06 -21.77 37.52
C ALA A 12 0.03 -22.95 36.53
N VAL A 13 -0.90 -23.88 36.71
CA VAL A 13 -1.10 -25.01 35.78
C VAL A 13 -1.59 -24.52 34.42
N ALA A 14 -2.57 -23.61 34.40
CA ALA A 14 -3.11 -23.03 33.16
C ALA A 14 -2.03 -22.31 32.34
N ARG A 15 -1.14 -21.53 33.00
CA ARG A 15 -0.02 -20.87 32.33
C ARG A 15 0.97 -21.86 31.73
N ARG A 16 1.38 -22.89 32.48
CA ARG A 16 2.28 -23.93 31.97
C ARG A 16 1.68 -24.65 30.76
N ASN A 17 0.38 -24.94 30.79
CA ASN A 17 -0.29 -25.57 29.66
C ASN A 17 -0.37 -24.63 28.45
N ALA A 18 -0.66 -23.35 28.67
CA ALA A 18 -0.69 -22.34 27.61
C ALA A 18 0.68 -22.16 26.96
N GLU A 19 1.75 -22.09 27.76
CA GLU A 19 3.13 -22.04 27.28
C GLU A 19 3.47 -23.26 26.42
N GLY A 20 3.11 -24.47 26.87
CA GLY A 20 3.30 -25.70 26.10
C GLY A 20 2.54 -25.69 24.77
N ALA A 21 1.29 -25.23 24.76
CA ALA A 21 0.49 -25.12 23.55
C ALA A 21 1.05 -24.08 22.56
N ILE A 22 1.55 -22.94 23.05
CA ILE A 22 2.21 -21.92 22.22
C ILE A 22 3.48 -22.49 21.59
N ALA A 23 4.32 -23.17 22.38
CA ALA A 23 5.54 -23.80 21.88
C ALA A 23 5.23 -24.84 20.80
N TYR A 24 4.23 -25.70 21.05
CA TYR A 24 3.84 -26.73 20.08
C TYR A 24 3.26 -26.14 18.80
N LYS A 25 2.41 -25.11 18.89
CA LYS A 25 1.92 -24.37 17.72
C LYS A 25 3.08 -23.81 16.90
N LYS A 26 4.10 -23.25 17.55
CA LYS A 26 5.28 -22.72 16.87
C LYS A 26 6.01 -23.83 16.12
N THR A 27 6.26 -24.97 16.77
CA THR A 27 6.90 -26.12 16.11
C THR A 27 6.13 -26.59 14.88
N LEU A 28 4.81 -26.73 14.96
CA LEU A 28 3.98 -27.10 13.81
C LEU A 28 4.05 -26.08 12.67
N HIS A 29 4.11 -24.79 13.01
CA HIS A 29 4.26 -23.72 12.03
C HIS A 29 5.62 -23.79 11.33
N ASP A 30 6.70 -23.94 12.10
CA ASP A 30 8.07 -24.01 11.58
C ASP A 30 8.26 -25.26 10.69
N GLU A 31 7.66 -26.40 11.07
CA GLU A 31 7.63 -27.63 10.26
C GLU A 31 6.85 -27.44 8.96
N TRP A 32 5.69 -26.79 9.02
CA TRP A 32 4.90 -26.48 7.84
C TRP A 32 5.65 -25.55 6.89
N GLU A 33 6.27 -24.49 7.40
CA GLU A 33 7.07 -23.57 6.59
C GLU A 33 8.24 -24.29 5.93
N THR A 34 8.98 -25.10 6.69
CA THR A 34 10.10 -25.89 6.16
C THR A 34 9.63 -26.84 5.06
N LYS A 35 8.52 -27.55 5.29
CA LYS A 35 7.95 -28.49 4.32
C LYS A 35 7.50 -27.81 3.02
N HIS A 36 7.04 -26.57 3.09
CA HIS A 36 6.53 -25.83 1.93
C HIS A 36 7.49 -24.73 1.44
N ALA A 37 8.72 -24.68 1.94
CA ALA A 37 9.69 -23.63 1.64
C ALA A 37 9.93 -23.45 0.14
N GLU A 38 10.07 -24.56 -0.60
CA GLU A 38 10.25 -24.53 -2.06
C GLU A 38 9.04 -23.94 -2.78
N PHE A 39 7.83 -24.31 -2.35
CA PHE A 39 6.60 -23.78 -2.92
C PHE A 39 6.46 -22.28 -2.63
N LEU A 40 6.71 -21.84 -1.39
CA LEU A 40 6.69 -20.44 -1.00
C LEU A 40 7.73 -19.63 -1.77
N SER A 41 8.94 -20.15 -1.94
CA SER A 41 9.97 -19.56 -2.78
C SER A 41 9.51 -19.46 -4.24
N SER A 42 8.90 -20.51 -4.79
CA SER A 42 8.36 -20.49 -6.15
C SER A 42 7.27 -19.42 -6.35
N VAL A 43 6.39 -19.24 -5.36
CA VAL A 43 5.36 -18.18 -5.38
C VAL A 43 6.01 -16.80 -5.38
N ALA A 44 7.02 -16.59 -4.53
CA ALA A 44 7.77 -15.33 -4.48
C ALA A 44 8.46 -15.04 -5.82
N SER A 45 9.17 -16.02 -6.39
CA SER A 45 9.84 -15.86 -7.68
C SER A 45 8.85 -15.57 -8.82
N LYS A 46 7.72 -16.27 -8.89
CA LYS A 46 6.70 -16.00 -9.93
C LYS A 46 6.08 -14.62 -9.78
N SER A 47 5.81 -14.20 -8.55
CA SER A 47 5.31 -12.85 -8.26
C SER A 47 6.32 -11.78 -8.68
N GLN A 48 7.62 -12.03 -8.48
CA GLN A 48 8.69 -11.15 -8.93
C GLN A 48 8.73 -11.04 -10.46
N VAL A 49 8.64 -12.16 -11.19
CA VAL A 49 8.60 -12.16 -12.67
C VAL A 49 7.43 -11.33 -13.19
N VAL A 50 6.24 -11.47 -12.59
CA VAL A 50 5.07 -10.65 -12.96
C VAL A 50 5.34 -9.18 -12.68
N ALA A 51 5.88 -8.83 -11.51
CA ALA A 51 6.17 -7.45 -11.16
C ALA A 51 7.17 -6.80 -12.12
N GLU A 52 8.24 -7.52 -12.51
CA GLU A 52 9.24 -7.05 -13.48
C GLU A 52 8.63 -6.87 -14.87
N ALA A 53 7.83 -7.84 -15.34
CA ALA A 53 7.14 -7.76 -16.62
C ALA A 53 6.14 -6.59 -16.67
N GLU A 54 5.35 -6.40 -15.62
CA GLU A 54 4.42 -5.27 -15.53
C GLU A 54 5.16 -3.92 -15.42
N ALA A 55 6.28 -3.85 -14.70
CA ALA A 55 7.08 -2.64 -14.64
C ALA A 55 7.57 -2.24 -16.05
N LYS A 56 8.05 -3.23 -16.82
CA LYS A 56 8.43 -2.99 -18.22
C LYS A 56 7.25 -2.58 -19.09
N LEU A 57 6.09 -3.22 -18.91
CA LEU A 57 4.88 -2.87 -19.65
C LEU A 57 4.43 -1.43 -19.36
N ARG A 58 4.51 -0.97 -18.10
CA ARG A 58 4.20 0.43 -17.72
C ARG A 58 5.15 1.42 -18.40
N GLU A 59 6.45 1.12 -18.41
CA GLU A 59 7.45 1.94 -19.10
C GLU A 59 7.13 2.08 -20.60
N LEU A 60 6.88 0.95 -21.28
CA LEU A 60 6.52 0.95 -22.71
C LEU A 60 5.19 1.68 -22.98
N THR A 61 4.21 1.54 -22.08
CA THR A 61 2.91 2.23 -22.18
C THR A 61 3.08 3.75 -22.08
N LEU A 62 3.92 4.22 -21.14
CA LEU A 62 4.24 5.64 -21.01
C LEU A 62 5.01 6.17 -22.22
N GLN A 63 5.97 5.40 -22.74
CA GLN A 63 6.70 5.77 -23.95
C GLN A 63 5.75 5.90 -25.14
N ALA A 64 4.89 4.92 -25.37
CA ALA A 64 3.88 4.97 -26.44
C ALA A 64 2.94 6.17 -26.27
N TYR A 65 2.58 6.54 -25.05
CA TYR A 65 1.81 7.74 -24.77
C TYR A 65 2.57 9.02 -25.10
N THR A 66 3.85 9.12 -24.75
CA THR A 66 4.69 10.27 -25.10
C THR A 66 4.84 10.44 -26.61
N GLU A 67 4.92 9.34 -27.36
CA GLU A 67 5.07 9.37 -28.82
C GLU A 67 3.76 9.66 -29.56
N THR A 68 2.63 9.13 -29.08
CA THR A 68 1.35 9.15 -29.82
C THR A 68 0.28 10.06 -29.21
N GLY A 69 0.38 10.39 -27.93
CA GLY A 69 -0.68 11.01 -27.14
C GLY A 69 -1.91 10.12 -26.90
N ASN A 70 -1.89 8.85 -27.33
CA ASN A 70 -3.03 7.95 -27.18
C ASN A 70 -3.11 7.39 -25.76
N LYS A 71 -4.21 7.66 -25.05
CA LYS A 71 -4.46 7.18 -23.69
C LYS A 71 -4.77 5.68 -23.58
N ALA A 72 -4.97 5.00 -24.71
CA ALA A 72 -5.15 3.55 -24.78
C ALA A 72 -4.27 2.98 -25.91
N PRO A 73 -2.94 2.91 -25.71
CA PRO A 73 -2.01 2.57 -26.78
C PRO A 73 -2.13 1.10 -27.24
N ALA A 74 -2.61 0.19 -26.39
CA ALA A 74 -2.88 -1.21 -26.73
C ALA A 74 -3.99 -1.81 -25.86
N LYS A 75 -4.54 -2.96 -26.27
CA LYS A 75 -5.55 -3.71 -25.50
C LYS A 75 -4.95 -4.12 -24.15
N GLY A 76 -5.69 -3.87 -23.06
CA GLY A 76 -5.27 -4.24 -21.70
C GLY A 76 -4.36 -3.22 -20.99
N VAL A 77 -3.95 -2.13 -21.66
CA VAL A 77 -3.20 -1.03 -21.04
C VAL A 77 -3.87 0.32 -21.30
N GLY A 78 -3.66 1.27 -20.40
CA GLY A 78 -4.20 2.62 -20.51
C GLY A 78 -3.35 3.65 -19.77
N ILE A 79 -3.67 4.92 -19.98
CA ILE A 79 -3.06 6.06 -19.30
C ILE A 79 -4.15 6.81 -18.55
N ARG A 80 -3.90 7.01 -17.26
CA ARG A 80 -4.68 7.90 -16.41
C ARG A 80 -3.83 9.11 -16.06
N GLU A 81 -4.33 10.31 -16.33
CA GLU A 81 -3.71 11.54 -15.82
C GLU A 81 -4.10 11.73 -14.36
N VAL A 82 -3.10 11.78 -13.49
CA VAL A 82 -3.29 12.04 -12.07
C VAL A 82 -2.86 13.47 -11.78
N THR A 83 -3.75 14.22 -11.13
CA THR A 83 -3.44 15.57 -10.65
C THR A 83 -2.58 15.48 -9.40
N LYS A 84 -1.34 15.93 -9.50
CA LYS A 84 -0.38 16.04 -8.39
C LYS A 84 -0.30 17.49 -7.92
N LEU A 85 -0.31 17.66 -6.61
CA LEU A 85 -0.16 18.96 -5.96
C LEU A 85 1.21 18.99 -5.28
N GLU A 86 2.04 19.95 -5.66
CA GLU A 86 3.34 20.18 -5.05
C GLU A 86 3.29 21.46 -4.23
N TYR A 87 3.57 21.34 -2.93
CA TYR A 87 3.57 22.45 -1.99
C TYR A 87 4.41 22.11 -0.75
N ASP A 88 4.93 23.14 -0.09
CA ASP A 88 5.56 22.99 1.22
C ASP A 88 4.49 22.90 2.33
N ALA A 89 4.58 21.86 3.16
CA ALA A 89 3.58 21.58 4.18
C ALA A 89 3.53 22.66 5.27
N VAL A 90 4.68 23.27 5.60
CA VAL A 90 4.77 24.33 6.61
C VAL A 90 4.09 25.61 6.12
N THR A 91 4.37 25.98 4.87
CA THR A 91 3.72 27.09 4.17
C THR A 91 2.21 26.87 4.04
N ALA A 92 1.79 25.65 3.70
CA ALA A 92 0.38 25.28 3.62
C ALA A 92 -0.36 25.43 4.95
N ILE A 93 0.25 24.99 6.06
CA ILE A 93 -0.30 25.19 7.41
C ILE A 93 -0.44 26.68 7.74
N GLY A 94 0.63 27.45 7.53
CA GLY A 94 0.64 28.88 7.83
C GLY A 94 -0.45 29.64 7.10
N TRP A 95 -0.56 29.40 5.78
CA TRP A 95 -1.60 29.98 4.95
C TRP A 95 -3.01 29.57 5.39
N ALA A 96 -3.21 28.29 5.72
CA ALA A 96 -4.52 27.78 6.07
C ALA A 96 -5.02 28.30 7.44
N LEU A 97 -4.09 28.55 8.38
CA LEU A 97 -4.39 29.22 9.65
C LEU A 97 -4.76 30.69 9.44
N GLU A 98 -4.00 31.42 8.62
CA GLU A 98 -4.25 32.83 8.29
C GLU A 98 -5.64 33.01 7.67
N HIS A 99 -6.01 32.15 6.72
CA HIS A 99 -7.27 32.20 6.00
C HIS A 99 -8.43 31.52 6.75
N LYS A 100 -8.16 31.01 7.97
CA LYS A 100 -9.13 30.29 8.83
C LYS A 100 -9.82 29.11 8.12
N ILE A 101 -9.09 28.45 7.22
CA ILE A 101 -9.60 27.31 6.45
C ILE A 101 -9.55 26.04 7.30
N MET A 102 -8.53 25.89 8.15
CA MET A 102 -8.42 24.75 9.06
C MET A 102 -7.54 25.06 10.28
N LEU A 103 -7.80 24.34 11.39
CA LEU A 103 -7.03 24.46 12.64
C LEU A 103 -5.75 23.59 12.64
N LYS A 104 -5.67 22.63 11.73
CA LYS A 104 -4.53 21.73 11.47
C LYS A 104 -4.57 21.30 10.01
N LEU A 105 -3.43 21.00 9.39
CA LEU A 105 -3.41 20.55 7.99
C LEU A 105 -4.06 19.18 7.85
N ASP A 106 -5.31 19.17 7.40
CA ASP A 106 -5.92 18.01 6.77
C ASP A 106 -5.56 18.06 5.28
N VAL A 107 -4.56 17.27 4.90
CA VAL A 107 -4.03 17.17 3.52
C VAL A 107 -5.17 16.96 2.52
N SER A 108 -6.11 16.07 2.83
CA SER A 108 -7.18 15.72 1.90
C SER A 108 -8.14 16.89 1.65
N THR A 109 -8.44 17.67 2.68
CA THR A 109 -9.30 18.84 2.61
C THR A 109 -8.57 20.02 1.98
N PHE A 110 -7.29 20.23 2.32
CA PHE A 110 -6.43 21.24 1.71
C PHE A 110 -6.29 21.02 0.20
N GLU A 111 -5.93 19.81 -0.23
CA GLU A 111 -5.75 19.50 -1.64
C GLU A 111 -7.06 19.63 -2.43
N LYS A 112 -8.20 19.24 -1.84
CA LYS A 112 -9.53 19.47 -2.45
C LYS A 112 -9.81 20.96 -2.63
N TYR A 113 -9.50 21.77 -1.62
CA TYR A 113 -9.66 23.22 -1.68
C TYR A 113 -8.74 23.83 -2.74
N ALA A 114 -7.46 23.47 -2.73
CA ALA A 114 -6.44 23.98 -3.66
C ALA A 114 -6.74 23.63 -5.13
N LYS A 115 -7.37 22.47 -5.38
CA LYS A 115 -7.86 22.08 -6.72
C LYS A 115 -9.00 22.98 -7.22
N GLN A 116 -9.84 23.48 -6.32
CA GLN A 116 -10.98 24.33 -6.68
C GLN A 116 -10.63 25.82 -6.66
N ASN A 117 -9.69 26.21 -5.81
CA ASN A 117 -9.27 27.58 -5.56
C ASN A 117 -7.74 27.62 -5.69
N PRO A 118 -7.20 28.09 -6.82
CA PRO A 118 -5.76 28.15 -7.03
C PRO A 118 -5.06 28.96 -5.93
N ILE A 119 -4.10 28.34 -5.25
CA ILE A 119 -3.28 28.97 -4.21
C ILE A 119 -1.89 29.25 -4.79
N ALA A 120 -1.37 30.45 -4.62
CA ALA A 120 -0.16 30.92 -5.31
C ALA A 120 1.10 30.05 -5.08
N PHE A 121 1.22 29.38 -3.94
CA PHE A 121 2.36 28.52 -3.62
C PHE A 121 2.11 27.02 -3.90
N VAL A 122 0.95 26.65 -4.43
CA VAL A 122 0.62 25.27 -4.78
C VAL A 122 0.75 25.10 -6.30
N THR A 123 1.68 24.25 -6.72
CA THR A 123 1.83 23.89 -8.12
C THR A 123 0.96 22.67 -8.41
N ILE A 124 0.05 22.78 -9.37
CA ILE A 124 -0.79 21.69 -9.83
C ILE A 124 -0.23 21.17 -11.16
N SER A 125 0.22 19.92 -11.19
CA SER A 125 0.67 19.23 -12.41
C SER A 125 -0.22 18.03 -12.71
N GLN A 126 -0.27 17.63 -13.99
CA GLN A 126 -0.88 16.38 -14.41
C GLN A 126 0.22 15.43 -14.81
N GLU A 127 0.34 14.30 -14.10
CA GLU A 127 1.31 13.26 -14.41
C GLU A 127 0.58 12.07 -15.03
N PRO A 128 0.99 11.60 -16.22
CA PRO A 128 0.43 10.40 -16.81
C PRO A 128 0.90 9.17 -16.04
N GLN A 129 -0.05 8.31 -15.66
CA GLN A 129 0.21 7.04 -14.99
C GLN A 129 -0.32 5.88 -15.85
N ALA A 130 0.55 4.90 -16.14
CA ALA A 130 0.15 3.70 -16.85
C ALA A 130 -0.68 2.77 -15.95
N THR A 131 -1.82 2.31 -16.48
CA THR A 131 -2.70 1.32 -15.86
C THR A 131 -2.71 0.05 -16.70
N ILE A 132 -2.70 -1.10 -16.03
CA ILE A 132 -2.77 -2.43 -16.65
C ILE A 132 -4.08 -3.08 -16.18
N ALA A 133 -4.82 -3.67 -17.10
CA ALA A 133 -6.05 -4.40 -16.78
C ALA A 133 -5.73 -5.66 -15.95
N THR A 134 -6.56 -5.96 -14.94
CA THR A 134 -6.38 -7.13 -14.08
C THR A 134 -6.47 -8.45 -14.84
N ASN A 135 -7.31 -8.50 -15.87
CA ASN A 135 -7.42 -9.66 -16.76
C ASN A 135 -6.86 -9.26 -18.12
N LEU A 136 -5.73 -9.86 -18.48
CA LEU A 136 -5.16 -9.76 -19.81
C LEU A 136 -5.55 -11.00 -20.59
N GLU A 137 -6.29 -10.82 -21.68
CA GLU A 137 -6.53 -11.89 -22.64
C GLU A 137 -5.29 -12.06 -23.50
N VAL A 138 -4.74 -13.28 -23.53
CA VAL A 138 -3.66 -13.64 -24.46
C VAL A 138 -4.36 -14.22 -25.69
N GLU A 139 -4.15 -13.60 -26.86
CA GLU A 139 -4.56 -14.17 -28.15
C GLU A 139 -3.67 -15.36 -28.55
#